data_AF-L0DEN4-F1
#
_entry.id   AF-L0DEN4-F1
#
_cell.length_a   1.000
_cell.length_b   1.000
_cell.length_c   1.000
_cell.angle_alpha   90.00
_cell.angle_beta   90.00
_cell.angle_gamma   90.00
#
_symmetry.space_group_name_H-M   'P 1'
#
loop_
_entity.id
_entity.type
_entity.pdbx_description
1 polymer ?
#
loop_
_entity_poly.entity_id
_entity_poly.type
_entity_poly.pdbx_seq_one_letter_code
_entity_poly.pdbx_strand_id
1 'polypeptide(L)'
;MVSRNALRWTLATLTLLGASSVSADPINFTGFVENDFNKFKDDTIKIIPVNPDPLNRIAQLPQMTAQGIINGYAIKDLRLHYDSKTDVLSVGVNTYSIAGSAIGNGGPDIAKALADYGGVDPAHIGGKKSITIAFAGVNPANQAVPGPTVAVAGIPSDKSTAGPGLIGFNIAAYDASKSQSIQNSYGATLTNNMGALAFDPSAAHPGFEFTIKNFSQLSPNHLDPTEGFWIAAFAGSPNDNPIGEENLEFTKVPKFVPQIIPEPATVLSWTVVAAAAGALRLRRRREV
;
A
#
# COMPACT_ATOMS: atom_id res chain seq x y z
N MET A 1 -55.80 -32.33 -10.25
CA MET A 1 -54.88 -32.84 -9.21
C MET A 1 -53.47 -32.37 -9.54
N VAL A 2 -52.89 -31.46 -8.75
CA VAL A 2 -51.51 -30.97 -8.96
C VAL A 2 -50.54 -31.91 -8.25
N SER A 3 -49.59 -32.50 -8.98
CA SER A 3 -48.64 -33.48 -8.42
C SER A 3 -47.71 -32.81 -7.41
N ARG A 4 -47.66 -33.34 -6.18
CA ARG A 4 -46.83 -32.87 -5.05
C ARG A 4 -45.30 -32.90 -5.32
N ASN A 5 -44.85 -33.43 -6.46
CA ASN A 5 -43.43 -33.59 -6.78
C ASN A 5 -42.77 -32.33 -7.35
N ALA A 6 -43.54 -31.33 -7.83
CA ALA A 6 -42.97 -30.11 -8.40
C ALA A 6 -42.35 -29.16 -7.34
N LEU A 7 -42.87 -29.18 -6.11
CA LEU A 7 -42.42 -28.26 -5.05
C LEU A 7 -41.04 -28.61 -4.48
N ARG A 8 -40.64 -29.89 -4.54
CA ARG A 8 -39.36 -30.36 -3.96
C ARG A 8 -38.14 -29.96 -4.78
N TRP A 9 -38.31 -29.69 -6.08
CA TRP A 9 -37.22 -29.26 -6.95
C TRP A 9 -36.89 -27.77 -6.80
N THR A 10 -37.87 -26.93 -6.48
CA THR A 10 -37.66 -25.47 -6.33
C THR A 10 -36.84 -25.09 -5.09
N LEU A 11 -36.96 -25.83 -3.98
CA LEU A 11 -36.24 -25.51 -2.74
C LEU A 11 -34.75 -25.87 -2.81
N ALA A 12 -34.40 -26.95 -3.54
CA ALA A 12 -33.02 -27.39 -3.71
C ALA A 12 -32.18 -26.44 -4.58
N THR A 13 -32.80 -25.76 -5.56
CA THR A 13 -32.14 -24.71 -6.35
C THR A 13 -31.85 -23.43 -5.56
N LEU A 14 -32.62 -23.12 -4.51
CA LEU A 14 -32.40 -21.90 -3.71
C LEU A 14 -31.19 -22.04 -2.76
N THR A 15 -30.89 -23.26 -2.29
CA THR A 15 -29.77 -23.51 -1.37
C THR A 15 -28.41 -23.65 -2.07
N LEU A 16 -28.38 -23.90 -3.38
CA LEU A 16 -27.15 -23.98 -4.19
C LEU A 16 -26.67 -22.61 -4.73
N LEU A 17 -27.47 -21.55 -4.57
CA LEU A 17 -27.14 -20.17 -4.97
C LEU A 17 -26.61 -19.34 -3.81
N GLY A 18 -25.96 -19.97 -2.83
CA GLY A 18 -25.13 -19.28 -1.83
C GLY A 18 -23.95 -18.62 -2.54
N ALA A 19 -24.20 -17.53 -3.25
CA ALA A 19 -23.21 -16.74 -3.93
C ALA A 19 -22.32 -16.14 -2.85
N SER A 20 -21.13 -16.71 -2.70
CA SER A 20 -20.04 -16.09 -1.96
C SER A 20 -19.84 -14.72 -2.58
N SER A 21 -19.95 -13.66 -1.78
CA SER A 21 -19.51 -12.34 -2.18
C SER A 21 -18.04 -12.47 -2.57
N VAL A 22 -17.73 -12.41 -3.87
CA VAL A 22 -16.33 -12.38 -4.32
C VAL A 22 -15.74 -11.10 -3.74
N SER A 23 -14.88 -11.26 -2.74
CA SER A 23 -14.07 -10.17 -2.22
C SER A 23 -12.79 -10.11 -3.03
N ALA A 24 -12.23 -8.91 -3.20
CA ALA A 24 -10.79 -8.85 -3.39
C ALA A 24 -10.17 -9.50 -2.14
N ASP A 25 -9.34 -10.51 -2.33
CA ASP A 25 -8.60 -11.11 -1.23
C ASP A 25 -7.60 -10.07 -0.69
N PRO A 26 -7.38 -10.01 0.63
CA PRO A 26 -6.32 -9.19 1.19
C PRO A 26 -4.98 -9.47 0.49
N ILE A 27 -4.17 -8.43 0.28
CA ILE A 27 -2.81 -8.61 -0.26
C ILE A 27 -2.04 -9.55 0.68
N ASN A 28 -1.51 -10.63 0.11
CA ASN A 28 -0.64 -11.55 0.83
C ASN A 28 0.82 -11.15 0.58
N PHE A 29 1.41 -10.40 1.50
CA PHE A 29 2.77 -9.92 1.35
C PHE A 29 3.79 -11.07 1.34
N THR A 30 4.69 -11.01 0.37
CA THR A 30 5.84 -11.91 0.24
C THR A 30 7.16 -11.17 0.41
N GLY A 31 7.15 -9.84 0.57
CA GLY A 31 8.35 -9.00 0.60
C GLY A 31 8.79 -8.56 -0.79
N PHE A 32 8.00 -8.88 -1.83
CA PHE A 32 8.30 -8.55 -3.22
C PHE A 32 7.15 -7.70 -3.78
N VAL A 33 7.26 -6.38 -3.55
CA VAL A 33 6.23 -5.38 -3.89
C VAL A 33 5.67 -5.56 -5.30
N GLU A 34 6.50 -5.90 -6.30
CA GLU A 34 6.02 -6.05 -7.67
C GLU A 34 5.13 -7.27 -7.90
N ASN A 35 5.37 -8.34 -7.14
CA ASN A 35 4.59 -9.57 -7.20
C ASN A 35 3.29 -9.44 -6.41
N ASP A 36 3.37 -8.79 -5.25
CA ASP A 36 2.27 -8.63 -4.30
C ASP A 36 1.26 -7.59 -4.82
N PHE A 37 1.77 -6.49 -5.41
CA PHE A 37 0.97 -5.47 -6.07
C PHE A 37 1.05 -5.60 -7.59
N ASN A 38 0.62 -6.74 -8.10
CA ASN A 38 0.61 -7.03 -9.53
C ASN A 38 -0.68 -6.55 -10.22
N LYS A 39 -0.58 -5.41 -10.92
CA LYS A 39 -1.70 -4.81 -11.66
C LYS A 39 -2.29 -5.69 -12.79
N PHE A 40 -1.55 -6.69 -13.27
CA PHE A 40 -2.05 -7.67 -14.25
C PHE A 40 -2.99 -8.70 -13.61
N LYS A 41 -2.90 -8.90 -12.29
CA LYS A 41 -3.77 -9.79 -11.51
C LYS A 41 -4.94 -9.03 -10.87
N ASP A 42 -4.72 -7.77 -10.51
CA ASP A 42 -5.71 -6.91 -9.86
C ASP A 42 -5.60 -5.48 -10.39
N ASP A 43 -6.61 -5.04 -11.13
CA ASP A 43 -6.62 -3.73 -11.79
C ASP A 43 -6.86 -2.57 -10.82
N THR A 44 -7.33 -2.85 -9.59
CA THR A 44 -7.60 -1.87 -8.55
C THR A 44 -6.33 -1.28 -7.96
N ILE A 45 -5.19 -1.98 -8.10
CA ILE A 45 -3.87 -1.54 -7.68
C ILE A 45 -3.49 -0.24 -8.39
N LYS A 46 -3.07 0.75 -7.60
CA LYS A 46 -2.50 2.01 -8.08
C LYS A 46 -0.99 1.94 -7.99
N ILE A 47 -0.32 2.27 -9.09
CA ILE A 47 1.13 2.42 -9.16
C ILE A 47 1.41 3.90 -9.33
N ILE A 48 2.17 4.48 -8.42
CA ILE A 48 2.62 5.86 -8.46
C ILE A 48 4.06 5.85 -8.97
N PRO A 49 4.29 6.25 -10.23
CA PRO A 49 5.61 6.18 -10.84
C PRO A 49 6.54 7.21 -10.22
N VAL A 50 7.81 6.85 -10.12
CA VAL A 50 8.91 7.77 -9.81
C VAL A 50 9.78 7.90 -11.06
N ASN A 51 10.58 8.97 -11.15
CA ASN A 51 11.56 9.08 -12.22
C ASN A 51 12.43 7.80 -12.27
N PRO A 52 12.49 7.10 -13.42
CA PRO A 52 13.15 5.80 -13.54
C PRO A 52 14.68 5.89 -13.48
N ASP A 53 15.26 7.09 -13.43
CA ASP A 53 16.70 7.29 -13.27
C ASP A 53 17.04 7.58 -11.81
N PRO A 54 17.45 6.56 -11.02
CA PRO A 54 17.80 6.76 -9.63
C PRO A 54 19.12 7.52 -9.46
N LEU A 55 20.10 7.33 -10.35
CA LEU A 55 21.44 7.90 -10.19
C LEU A 55 21.47 9.42 -10.34
N ASN A 56 20.46 9.99 -11.01
CA ASN A 56 20.27 11.44 -11.12
C ASN A 56 19.47 12.04 -9.95
N ARG A 57 18.91 11.22 -9.06
CA ARG A 57 18.11 11.67 -7.91
C ARG A 57 18.81 11.48 -6.58
N ILE A 58 19.60 10.42 -6.45
CA ILE A 58 20.25 10.06 -5.19
C ILE A 58 21.76 9.92 -5.39
N ALA A 59 22.51 10.57 -4.50
CA ALA A 59 23.95 10.41 -4.47
C ALA A 59 24.30 8.97 -4.02
N GLN A 60 25.32 8.39 -4.63
CA GLN A 60 25.92 7.14 -4.17
C GLN A 60 27.41 7.11 -4.48
N LEU A 61 28.13 6.20 -3.83
CA LEU A 61 29.57 6.05 -4.03
C LEU A 61 29.89 5.64 -5.49
N PRO A 62 30.95 6.19 -6.12
CA PRO A 62 31.36 5.80 -7.47
C PRO A 62 31.58 4.29 -7.64
N GLN A 63 32.08 3.62 -6.59
CA GLN A 63 32.31 2.18 -6.56
C GLN A 63 31.01 1.39 -6.69
N MET A 64 29.91 1.87 -6.10
CA MET A 64 28.59 1.23 -6.24
C MET A 64 28.14 1.32 -7.70
N THR A 65 28.24 2.51 -8.29
CA THR A 65 27.90 2.72 -9.71
C THR A 65 28.75 1.85 -10.63
N ALA A 66 30.07 1.75 -10.37
CA ALA A 66 30.98 0.92 -11.14
C ALA A 66 30.65 -0.59 -11.05
N GLN A 67 30.01 -1.02 -9.96
CA GLN A 67 29.56 -2.40 -9.76
C GLN A 67 28.09 -2.64 -10.15
N GLY A 68 27.39 -1.62 -10.69
CA GLY A 68 25.98 -1.72 -11.06
C GLY A 68 25.04 -1.85 -9.87
N ILE A 69 25.46 -1.41 -8.68
CA ILE A 69 24.66 -1.42 -7.46
C ILE A 69 23.94 -0.07 -7.33
N ILE A 70 22.65 -0.13 -6.98
CA ILE A 70 21.83 1.02 -6.64
C ILE A 70 21.53 0.95 -5.14
N ASN A 71 21.64 2.07 -4.43
CA ASN A 71 21.32 2.08 -3.01
C ASN A 71 19.84 1.71 -2.75
N GLY A 72 19.57 1.17 -1.56
CA GLY A 72 18.25 0.74 -1.12
C GLY A 72 17.31 1.88 -0.70
N TYR A 73 17.72 3.13 -0.85
CA TYR A 73 16.86 4.31 -0.65
C TYR A 73 16.22 4.78 -1.95
N ALA A 74 16.79 4.40 -3.11
CA ALA A 74 16.24 4.73 -4.40
C ALA A 74 14.87 4.05 -4.62
N ILE A 75 13.80 4.83 -4.49
CA ILE A 75 12.43 4.37 -4.75
C ILE A 75 12.23 4.26 -6.27
N LYS A 76 11.71 3.11 -6.70
CA LYS A 76 11.33 2.78 -8.08
C LYS A 76 9.88 3.19 -8.36
N ASP A 77 8.97 2.80 -7.47
CA ASP A 77 7.56 3.15 -7.51
C ASP A 77 6.91 2.95 -6.13
N LEU A 78 5.74 3.55 -5.93
CA LEU A 78 4.87 3.26 -4.79
C LEU A 78 3.63 2.52 -5.29
N ARG A 79 3.23 1.46 -4.59
CA ARG A 79 2.07 0.65 -4.96
C ARG A 79 1.06 0.62 -3.84
N LEU A 80 -0.20 0.83 -4.20
CA LEU A 80 -1.29 0.98 -3.25
C LEU A 80 -2.47 0.10 -3.66
N HIS A 81 -3.06 -0.55 -2.67
CA HIS A 81 -4.32 -1.28 -2.81
C HIS A 81 -5.21 -0.93 -1.61
N TYR A 82 -6.45 -0.54 -1.87
CA TYR A 82 -7.40 -0.16 -0.83
C TYR A 82 -8.59 -1.12 -0.84
N ASP A 83 -8.81 -1.81 0.27
CA ASP A 83 -10.01 -2.62 0.50
C ASP A 83 -11.06 -1.78 1.24
N SER A 84 -12.10 -1.36 0.51
CA SER A 84 -13.18 -0.53 1.06
C SER A 84 -14.08 -1.25 2.06
N LYS A 85 -14.07 -2.59 2.11
CA LYS A 85 -14.91 -3.36 3.05
C LYS A 85 -14.30 -3.41 4.44
N THR A 86 -12.98 -3.60 4.48
CA THR A 86 -12.23 -3.66 5.74
C THR A 86 -11.61 -2.30 6.11
N ASP A 87 -11.72 -1.31 5.23
CA ASP A 87 -11.11 0.03 5.36
C ASP A 87 -9.59 -0.07 5.59
N VAL A 88 -8.93 -0.91 4.80
CA VAL A 88 -7.49 -1.16 4.89
C VAL A 88 -6.79 -0.67 3.63
N LEU A 89 -5.80 0.20 3.80
CA LEU A 89 -4.84 0.52 2.75
C LEU A 89 -3.60 -0.36 2.91
N SER A 90 -3.26 -1.11 1.86
CA SER A 90 -1.98 -1.80 1.71
C SER A 90 -1.02 -0.92 0.91
N VAL A 91 0.20 -0.77 1.40
CA VAL A 91 1.23 0.10 0.84
C VAL A 91 2.50 -0.73 0.59
N GLY A 92 3.00 -0.68 -0.64
CA GLY A 92 4.31 -1.21 -1.02
C GLY A 92 5.22 -0.09 -1.50
N VAL A 93 6.39 0.06 -0.86
CA VAL A 93 7.46 0.95 -1.30
C VAL A 93 8.48 0.08 -2.03
N ASN A 94 8.47 0.18 -3.36
CA ASN A 94 9.35 -0.61 -4.21
C ASN A 94 10.67 0.13 -4.42
N THR A 95 11.77 -0.48 -4.03
CA THR A 95 13.12 0.08 -4.16
C THR A 95 13.95 -0.69 -5.18
N TYR A 96 14.98 -0.07 -5.74
CA TYR A 96 15.87 -0.75 -6.70
C TYR A 96 16.72 -1.87 -6.08
N SER A 97 16.87 -1.86 -4.76
CA SER A 97 17.56 -2.88 -3.98
C SER A 97 16.82 -3.13 -2.65
N ILE A 98 17.45 -3.74 -1.66
CA ILE A 98 16.84 -3.98 -0.34
C ILE A 98 16.49 -2.64 0.33
N ALA A 99 15.21 -2.42 0.60
CA ALA A 99 14.70 -1.19 1.17
C ALA A 99 15.43 -0.83 2.47
N GLY A 100 15.96 0.39 2.53
CA GLY A 100 16.64 0.89 3.73
C GLY A 100 18.10 0.46 3.90
N SER A 101 18.68 -0.31 2.96
CA SER A 101 20.12 -0.61 2.93
C SER A 101 20.87 0.43 2.08
N ALA A 102 21.79 1.18 2.69
CA ALA A 102 22.55 2.19 1.95
C ALA A 102 23.42 1.58 0.86
N ILE A 103 23.92 0.36 1.06
CA ILE A 103 24.75 -0.34 0.08
C ILE A 103 23.95 -1.30 -0.82
N GLY A 104 22.62 -1.37 -0.65
CA GLY A 104 21.67 -2.13 -1.48
C GLY A 104 21.73 -3.66 -1.33
N ASN A 105 22.92 -4.21 -1.14
CA ASN A 105 23.32 -5.61 -0.92
C ASN A 105 24.86 -5.76 -1.07
N GLY A 106 25.58 -4.65 -1.24
CA GLY A 106 27.01 -4.59 -1.51
C GLY A 106 27.84 -5.41 -0.53
N GLY A 107 28.91 -5.99 -1.06
CA GLY A 107 29.84 -6.79 -0.26
C GLY A 107 30.58 -5.95 0.80
N PRO A 108 31.37 -6.60 1.66
CA PRO A 108 32.12 -5.96 2.75
C PRO A 108 33.00 -4.78 2.29
N ASP A 109 33.50 -4.81 1.05
CA ASP A 109 34.34 -3.75 0.49
C ASP A 109 33.58 -2.42 0.32
N ILE A 110 32.30 -2.46 -0.05
CA ILE A 110 31.47 -1.24 -0.16
C ILE A 110 31.14 -0.72 1.23
N ALA A 111 30.79 -1.60 2.17
CA ALA A 111 30.55 -1.22 3.56
C ALA A 111 31.80 -0.57 4.20
N LYS A 112 32.99 -1.11 3.89
CA LYS A 112 34.26 -0.51 4.30
C LYS A 112 34.48 0.86 3.66
N ALA A 113 34.24 0.98 2.35
CA ALA A 113 34.36 2.26 1.66
C ALA A 113 33.42 3.32 2.27
N LEU A 114 32.20 2.96 2.64
CA LEU A 114 31.28 3.84 3.36
C LEU A 114 31.86 4.31 4.70
N ALA A 115 32.44 3.39 5.48
CA ALA A 115 33.07 3.71 6.76
C ALA A 115 34.27 4.66 6.61
N ASP A 116 35.04 4.57 5.52
CA ASP A 116 36.15 5.48 5.23
C ASP A 116 35.70 6.95 5.04
N TYR A 117 34.41 7.17 4.73
CA TYR A 117 33.77 8.49 4.66
C TYR A 117 33.00 8.88 5.94
N GLY A 118 33.11 8.08 7.01
CA GLY A 118 32.41 8.29 8.27
C GLY A 118 30.95 7.83 8.26
N GLY A 119 30.51 7.16 7.20
CA GLY A 119 29.17 6.57 7.12
C GLY A 119 29.05 5.27 7.88
N VAL A 120 27.82 4.94 8.28
CA VAL A 120 27.50 3.65 8.90
C VAL A 120 26.25 3.10 8.22
N ASP A 121 26.24 1.82 7.85
CA ASP A 121 25.06 1.11 7.35
C ASP A 121 24.67 0.02 8.35
N PRO A 122 23.95 0.35 9.45
CA PRO A 122 23.51 -0.68 10.40
C PRO A 122 22.68 -1.76 9.71
N ALA A 123 22.73 -2.99 10.19
CA ALA A 123 21.85 -4.04 9.70
C ALA A 123 20.37 -3.61 9.79
N HIS A 124 19.55 -4.05 8.82
CA HIS A 124 18.11 -3.74 8.76
C HIS A 124 17.82 -2.22 8.67
N ILE A 125 16.59 -1.79 9.01
CA ILE A 125 16.25 -0.36 9.17
C ILE A 125 16.64 0.13 10.59
N GLY A 126 17.82 -0.28 11.07
CA GLY A 126 18.39 0.15 12.34
C GLY A 126 18.91 1.59 12.33
N GLY A 127 19.34 2.08 13.49
CA GLY A 127 19.92 3.42 13.62
C GLY A 127 18.92 4.53 13.25
N LYS A 128 19.37 5.48 12.43
CA LYS A 128 18.57 6.62 11.95
C LYS A 128 17.97 6.43 10.55
N LYS A 129 18.05 5.21 10.01
CA LYS A 129 17.45 4.87 8.72
C LYS A 129 15.95 5.01 8.79
N SER A 130 15.33 5.54 7.74
CA SER A 130 13.90 5.80 7.72
C SER A 130 13.33 5.53 6.34
N ILE A 131 12.09 5.02 6.35
CA ILE A 131 11.21 5.01 5.19
C ILE A 131 9.87 5.52 5.70
N THR A 132 9.41 6.65 5.15
CA THR A 132 8.21 7.34 5.62
C THR A 132 7.35 7.75 4.44
N ILE A 133 6.05 7.50 4.55
CA ILE A 133 5.01 7.99 3.63
C ILE A 133 4.16 9.02 4.38
N ALA A 134 4.04 10.22 3.84
CA ALA A 134 3.14 11.24 4.33
C ALA A 134 1.85 11.21 3.52
N PHE A 135 0.71 11.39 4.19
CA PHE A 135 -0.62 11.39 3.56
C PHE A 135 -1.30 12.74 3.77
N ALA A 136 -1.87 13.28 2.70
CA ALA A 136 -2.62 14.52 2.70
C ALA A 136 -3.95 14.36 1.94
N GLY A 137 -4.98 15.06 2.41
CA GLY A 137 -6.28 15.08 1.75
C GLY A 137 -6.26 15.88 0.44
N VAL A 138 -7.37 15.87 -0.29
CA VAL A 138 -7.57 16.78 -1.42
C VAL A 138 -7.81 18.19 -0.89
N ASN A 139 -7.14 19.19 -1.48
CA ASN A 139 -7.45 20.58 -1.16
C ASN A 139 -8.78 20.98 -1.84
N PRO A 140 -9.82 21.37 -1.08
CA PRO A 140 -11.14 21.69 -1.63
C PRO A 140 -11.14 22.96 -2.50
N ALA A 141 -10.20 23.89 -2.25
CA ALA A 141 -10.07 25.12 -3.02
C ALA A 141 -9.28 24.90 -4.33
N ASN A 142 -8.34 23.96 -4.35
CA ASN A 142 -7.55 23.63 -5.53
C ASN A 142 -7.11 22.16 -5.52
N GLN A 143 -7.84 21.30 -6.23
CA GLN A 143 -7.55 19.86 -6.28
C GLN A 143 -6.23 19.47 -6.98
N ALA A 144 -5.49 20.45 -7.54
CA ALA A 144 -4.18 20.25 -8.15
C ALA A 144 -3.02 20.40 -7.15
N VAL A 145 -3.30 20.76 -5.90
CA VAL A 145 -2.31 20.79 -4.81
C VAL A 145 -2.78 19.92 -3.64
N PRO A 146 -1.86 19.37 -2.83
CA PRO A 146 -2.23 18.66 -1.62
C PRO A 146 -2.97 19.59 -0.64
N GLY A 147 -3.92 19.02 0.10
CA GLY A 147 -4.46 19.63 1.31
C GLY A 147 -3.45 19.53 2.46
N PRO A 148 -3.87 19.81 3.70
CA PRO A 148 -3.02 19.60 4.87
C PRO A 148 -2.60 18.12 4.99
N THR A 149 -1.33 17.89 5.29
CA THR A 149 -0.84 16.56 5.70
C THR A 149 -1.52 16.17 7.00
N VAL A 150 -2.10 14.97 7.03
CA VAL A 150 -2.86 14.47 8.18
C VAL A 150 -2.08 13.43 8.98
N ALA A 151 -1.31 12.59 8.28
CA ALA A 151 -0.63 11.46 8.90
C ALA A 151 0.69 11.14 8.20
N VAL A 152 1.55 10.45 8.94
CA VAL A 152 2.76 9.79 8.44
C VAL A 152 2.75 8.33 8.86
N ALA A 153 3.22 7.44 7.97
CA ALA A 153 3.34 6.03 8.23
C ALA A 153 4.70 5.50 7.78
N GLY A 154 5.24 4.53 8.50
CA GLY A 154 6.52 3.89 8.17
C GLY A 154 7.42 3.84 9.40
N ILE A 155 8.72 3.97 9.20
CA ILE A 155 9.69 3.96 10.29
C ILE A 155 10.37 5.33 10.39
N PRO A 156 10.23 6.08 11.50
CA PRO A 156 10.83 7.41 11.67
C PRO A 156 12.36 7.33 11.71
N SER A 157 13.04 8.45 11.43
CA SER A 157 14.48 8.56 11.63
C SER A 157 14.82 8.52 13.12
N ASP A 158 14.06 9.24 13.94
CA ASP A 158 14.15 9.16 15.40
C ASP A 158 13.27 8.03 15.95
N LYS A 159 13.89 6.88 16.24
CA LYS A 159 13.21 5.71 16.82
C LYS A 159 12.66 5.95 18.23
N SER A 160 13.11 6.98 18.96
CA SER A 160 12.52 7.30 20.27
C SER A 160 11.07 7.79 20.14
N THR A 161 10.69 8.25 18.95
CA THR A 161 9.32 8.67 18.59
C THR A 161 8.51 7.55 17.92
N ALA A 162 9.12 6.37 17.72
CA ALA A 162 8.43 5.22 17.18
C ALA A 162 7.47 4.60 18.21
N GLY A 163 6.33 4.10 17.73
CA GLY A 163 5.42 3.29 18.52
C GLY A 163 6.04 1.93 18.91
N PRO A 164 5.33 1.11 19.70
CA PRO A 164 5.83 -0.21 20.08
C PRO A 164 5.96 -1.14 18.86
N GLY A 165 7.11 -1.82 18.68
CA GLY A 165 7.32 -2.77 17.58
C GLY A 165 8.79 -3.09 17.27
N LEU A 166 9.03 -4.11 16.44
CA LEU A 166 10.36 -4.71 16.18
C LEU A 166 11.40 -3.76 15.55
N ILE A 167 10.96 -2.73 14.81
CA ILE A 167 11.86 -1.79 14.10
C ILE A 167 11.37 -0.34 14.29
N GLY A 168 10.40 -0.11 15.17
CA GLY A 168 9.79 1.20 15.35
C GLY A 168 8.85 1.61 14.20
N PHE A 169 8.24 0.67 13.50
CA PHE A 169 7.13 0.97 12.58
C PHE A 169 6.00 1.67 13.34
N ASN A 170 5.49 2.76 12.76
CA ASN A 170 4.46 3.58 13.38
C ASN A 170 3.56 4.22 12.32
N ILE A 171 2.33 4.50 12.72
CA ILE A 171 1.38 5.35 12.01
C ILE A 171 0.99 6.45 12.99
N ALA A 172 1.30 7.70 12.65
CA ALA A 172 1.17 8.83 13.56
C ALA A 172 0.50 10.02 12.88
N ALA A 173 -0.14 10.87 13.69
CA ALA A 173 -0.57 12.18 13.25
C ALA A 173 0.65 12.97 12.78
N TYR A 174 0.48 13.73 11.70
CA TYR A 174 1.54 14.61 11.22
C TYR A 174 1.79 15.75 12.21
N ASP A 175 3.04 15.90 12.65
CA ASP A 175 3.47 16.96 13.56
C ASP A 175 4.34 17.99 12.83
N ALA A 176 3.68 19.06 12.39
CA ALA A 176 4.31 20.18 11.70
C ALA A 176 5.26 20.99 12.60
N SER A 177 5.30 20.77 13.93
CA SER A 177 6.24 21.48 14.80
C SER A 177 7.67 20.91 14.71
N LYS A 178 7.82 19.68 14.19
CA LYS A 178 9.11 18.97 14.01
C LYS A 178 9.70 19.17 12.60
N SER A 179 9.31 20.24 11.90
CA SER A 179 9.28 20.47 10.43
C SER A 179 10.57 20.41 9.61
N GLN A 180 11.61 19.66 9.99
CA GLN A 180 12.82 19.58 9.17
C GLN A 180 12.64 18.64 7.96
N SER A 181 11.83 17.58 8.06
CA SER A 181 11.40 16.71 6.94
C SER A 181 10.40 15.64 7.43
N ILE A 182 9.72 14.92 6.53
CA ILE A 182 8.60 14.01 6.90
C ILE A 182 9.03 12.85 7.81
N GLN A 183 10.26 12.34 7.69
CA GLN A 183 10.81 11.29 8.56
C GLN A 183 10.95 11.68 10.03
N ASN A 184 10.92 12.98 10.33
CA ASN A 184 11.00 13.53 11.68
C ASN A 184 9.64 14.06 12.17
N SER A 185 8.60 14.02 11.33
CA SER A 185 7.31 14.66 11.58
C SER A 185 6.29 13.74 12.26
N TYR A 186 6.75 12.72 13.01
CA TYR A 186 5.88 11.78 13.71
C TYR A 186 5.38 12.40 15.02
N GLY A 187 4.08 12.69 15.08
CA GLY A 187 3.37 13.14 16.27
C GLY A 187 2.85 11.99 17.13
N ALA A 188 1.62 12.13 17.63
CA ALA A 188 0.97 11.07 18.40
C ALA A 188 0.64 9.85 17.51
N THR A 189 0.92 8.65 18.01
CA THR A 189 0.53 7.40 17.34
C THR A 189 -0.99 7.30 17.19
N LEU A 190 -1.44 6.98 15.97
CA LEU A 190 -2.83 6.73 15.63
C LEU A 190 -3.14 5.24 15.86
N THR A 191 -3.37 4.87 17.12
CA THR A 191 -3.56 3.47 17.53
C THR A 191 -4.72 2.77 16.80
N ASN A 192 -5.80 3.48 16.50
CA ASN A 192 -6.94 2.94 15.76
C ASN A 192 -6.62 2.68 14.27
N ASN A 193 -5.58 3.31 13.74
CA ASN A 193 -5.16 3.15 12.36
C ASN A 193 -3.98 2.18 12.21
N MET A 194 -3.46 1.66 13.33
CA MET A 194 -2.27 0.82 13.32
C MET A 194 -2.51 -0.47 12.52
N GLY A 195 -1.77 -0.62 11.42
CA GLY A 195 -1.61 -1.89 10.71
C GLY A 195 -0.33 -2.59 11.13
N ALA A 196 0.24 -3.35 10.22
CA ALA A 196 1.49 -4.07 10.44
C ALA A 196 2.47 -3.85 9.29
N LEU A 197 3.75 -3.76 9.62
CA LEU A 197 4.84 -3.96 8.69
C LEU A 197 4.95 -5.47 8.41
N ALA A 198 4.98 -5.86 7.13
CA ALA A 198 4.97 -7.25 6.72
C ALA A 198 6.27 -7.97 7.08
N PHE A 199 7.41 -7.35 6.73
CA PHE A 199 8.74 -7.90 6.93
C PHE A 199 9.74 -6.81 7.31
N ASP A 200 10.79 -7.19 8.02
CA ASP A 200 12.02 -6.41 8.06
C ASP A 200 12.76 -6.56 6.73
N PRO A 201 13.01 -5.47 5.97
CA PRO A 201 13.67 -5.58 4.68
C PRO A 201 14.99 -6.35 4.73
N SER A 202 15.12 -7.31 3.82
CA SER A 202 16.27 -8.21 3.73
C SER A 202 16.40 -8.77 2.32
N ALA A 203 17.43 -9.58 2.05
CA ALA A 203 17.58 -10.22 0.74
C ALA A 203 16.41 -11.17 0.38
N ALA A 204 15.76 -11.77 1.39
CA ALA A 204 14.59 -12.65 1.19
C ALA A 204 13.28 -11.88 1.02
N HIS A 205 13.22 -10.66 1.56
CA HIS A 205 12.05 -9.78 1.56
C HIS A 205 12.52 -8.33 1.29
N PRO A 206 12.94 -7.99 0.06
CA PRO A 206 13.63 -6.73 -0.20
C PRO A 206 12.73 -5.49 -0.14
N GLY A 207 11.42 -5.67 -0.32
CA GLY A 207 10.45 -4.58 -0.32
C GLY A 207 10.07 -4.10 1.09
N PHE A 208 9.59 -2.86 1.16
CA PHE A 208 9.00 -2.30 2.37
C PHE A 208 7.47 -2.24 2.22
N GLU A 209 6.78 -3.13 2.91
CA GLU A 209 5.34 -3.38 2.73
C GLU A 209 4.61 -3.33 4.06
N PHE A 210 3.50 -2.59 4.11
CA PHE A 210 2.72 -2.46 5.33
C PHE A 210 1.25 -2.17 5.05
N THR A 211 0.45 -2.20 6.12
CA THR A 211 -0.97 -1.85 6.10
C THR A 211 -1.29 -0.67 7.01
N ILE A 212 -2.38 0.02 6.70
CA ILE A 212 -3.02 1.02 7.56
C ILE A 212 -4.48 0.63 7.69
N LYS A 213 -4.97 0.47 8.93
CA LYS A 213 -6.38 0.17 9.21
C LYS A 213 -7.20 1.46 9.30
N ASN A 214 -8.51 1.33 9.12
CA ASN A 214 -9.45 2.43 9.19
C ASN A 214 -8.96 3.65 8.39
N PHE A 215 -8.37 3.41 7.19
CA PHE A 215 -7.63 4.42 6.46
C PHE A 215 -8.50 5.64 6.12
N SER A 216 -9.78 5.40 5.80
CA SER A 216 -10.75 6.44 5.53
C SER A 216 -10.96 7.41 6.71
N GLN A 217 -10.68 6.93 7.92
CA GLN A 217 -10.87 7.65 9.19
C GLN A 217 -9.59 8.31 9.71
N LEU A 218 -8.53 8.44 8.89
CA LEU A 218 -7.31 9.12 9.30
C LEU A 218 -7.59 10.58 9.70
N SER A 219 -7.52 10.83 11.01
CA SER A 219 -7.67 12.13 11.65
C SER A 219 -6.46 13.05 11.35
N PRO A 220 -6.62 14.39 11.31
CA PRO A 220 -7.79 15.19 11.69
C PRO A 220 -8.86 15.41 10.62
N ASN A 221 -8.57 15.20 9.33
CA ASN A 221 -9.48 15.64 8.26
C ASN A 221 -10.25 14.51 7.55
N HIS A 222 -10.03 13.24 7.94
CA HIS A 222 -10.44 12.05 7.21
C HIS A 222 -9.82 12.03 5.79
N LEU A 223 -9.42 10.85 5.31
CA LEU A 223 -8.91 10.71 3.94
C LEU A 223 -9.91 9.89 3.16
N ASP A 224 -10.70 10.50 2.29
CA ASP A 224 -11.66 9.74 1.48
C ASP A 224 -10.94 9.10 0.27
N PRO A 225 -10.75 7.76 0.24
CA PRO A 225 -10.07 7.12 -0.87
C PRO A 225 -10.90 7.15 -2.16
N THR A 226 -12.20 7.45 -2.07
CA THR A 226 -13.13 7.59 -3.21
C THR A 226 -13.00 8.95 -3.90
N GLU A 227 -12.46 9.97 -3.21
CA GLU A 227 -12.08 11.26 -3.80
C GLU A 227 -10.61 11.28 -4.26
N GLY A 228 -9.82 10.32 -3.78
CA GLY A 228 -8.38 10.28 -3.92
C GLY A 228 -7.67 11.05 -2.81
N PHE A 229 -6.36 10.96 -2.76
CA PHE A 229 -5.54 11.61 -1.74
C PHE A 229 -4.15 11.91 -2.31
N TRP A 230 -3.29 12.51 -1.51
CA TRP A 230 -1.92 12.83 -1.90
C TRP A 230 -0.94 12.09 -1.01
N ILE A 231 0.16 11.63 -1.60
CA ILE A 231 1.26 11.01 -0.86
C ILE A 231 2.59 11.66 -1.20
N ALA A 232 3.45 11.80 -0.21
CA ALA A 232 4.87 12.08 -0.37
C ALA A 232 5.67 10.97 0.31
N ALA A 233 6.92 10.77 -0.07
CA ALA A 233 7.74 9.69 0.49
C ALA A 233 9.17 10.15 0.78
N PHE A 234 9.77 9.51 1.77
CA PHE A 234 11.16 9.66 2.15
C PHE A 234 11.76 8.27 2.33
N ALA A 235 12.99 8.08 1.85
CA ALA A 235 13.82 6.93 2.20
C ALA A 235 15.27 7.40 2.35
N GLY A 236 15.90 7.15 3.49
CA GLY A 236 17.23 7.66 3.74
C GLY A 236 17.72 7.48 5.17
N SER A 237 18.92 7.97 5.43
CA SER A 237 19.53 8.01 6.76
C SER A 237 20.56 9.14 6.82
N PRO A 238 20.49 10.01 7.85
CA PRO A 238 21.48 11.08 8.02
C PRO A 238 22.87 10.57 8.41
N ASN A 239 23.01 9.28 8.77
CA ASN A 239 24.26 8.67 9.19
C ASN A 239 25.00 7.94 8.06
N ASP A 240 24.41 7.88 6.87
CA ASP A 240 24.89 7.00 5.80
C ASP A 240 25.73 7.77 4.78
N ASN A 241 26.36 8.86 5.23
CA ASN A 241 27.25 9.71 4.43
C ASN A 241 28.35 8.87 3.76
N PRO A 242 28.55 8.93 2.43
CA PRO A 242 28.05 9.95 1.49
C PRO A 242 26.88 9.47 0.62
N ILE A 243 26.16 8.42 1.03
CA ILE A 243 24.95 7.98 0.34
C ILE A 243 23.86 9.02 0.57
N GLY A 244 23.21 9.43 -0.52
CA GLY A 244 22.11 10.38 -0.49
C GLY A 244 20.83 9.79 0.08
N GLU A 245 19.81 10.64 0.13
CA GLU A 245 18.47 10.29 0.57
C GLU A 245 17.48 10.56 -0.57
N GLU A 246 16.38 9.82 -0.61
CA GLU A 246 15.32 10.02 -1.58
C GLU A 246 14.17 10.81 -0.95
N ASN A 247 13.73 11.87 -1.63
CA ASN A 247 12.58 12.66 -1.25
C ASN A 247 11.64 12.77 -2.46
N LEU A 248 10.44 12.20 -2.33
CA LEU A 248 9.39 12.32 -3.33
C LEU A 248 8.39 13.38 -2.91
N GLU A 249 8.19 14.37 -3.76
CA GLU A 249 7.16 15.39 -3.58
C GLU A 249 5.75 14.80 -3.59
N PHE A 250 4.79 15.57 -3.07
CA PHE A 250 3.39 15.15 -3.04
C PHE A 250 2.87 14.85 -4.44
N THR A 251 2.45 13.60 -4.64
CA THR A 251 1.83 13.11 -5.86
C THR A 251 0.40 12.68 -5.57
N LYS A 252 -0.53 13.06 -6.45
CA LYS A 252 -1.94 12.71 -6.30
C LYS A 252 -2.15 11.23 -6.62
N VAL A 253 -2.71 10.51 -5.66
CA VAL A 253 -3.23 9.16 -5.84
C VAL A 253 -4.65 9.27 -6.43
N PRO A 254 -4.90 8.71 -7.61
CA PRO A 254 -6.24 8.69 -8.19
C PRO A 254 -7.22 7.95 -7.29
N LYS A 255 -8.49 8.34 -7.33
CA LYS A 255 -9.56 7.68 -6.58
C LYS A 255 -9.55 6.16 -6.73
N PHE A 256 -9.80 5.48 -5.62
CA PHE A 256 -10.17 4.07 -5.61
C PHE A 256 -11.64 3.98 -5.98
N VAL A 257 -11.95 3.21 -7.02
CA VAL A 257 -13.34 3.00 -7.41
C VAL A 257 -13.92 2.00 -6.42
N PRO A 258 -15.07 2.28 -5.79
CA PRO A 258 -15.75 1.27 -4.99
C PRO A 258 -15.94 0.01 -5.82
N GLN A 259 -15.56 -1.14 -5.28
CA GLN A 259 -15.76 -2.40 -5.97
C GLN A 259 -17.27 -2.61 -6.13
N ILE A 260 -17.81 -2.43 -7.34
CA ILE A 260 -19.23 -2.67 -7.63
C ILE A 260 -19.41 -4.19 -7.73
N ILE A 261 -19.46 -4.85 -6.58
CA ILE A 261 -19.86 -6.25 -6.51
C ILE A 261 -21.39 -6.25 -6.51
N PRO A 262 -22.08 -6.86 -7.50
CA PRO A 262 -23.52 -7.01 -7.44
C PRO A 262 -23.85 -7.73 -6.14
N GLU A 263 -24.64 -7.09 -5.27
CA GLU A 263 -25.01 -7.70 -4.01
C GLU A 263 -25.66 -9.08 -4.27
N PRO A 264 -25.49 -10.07 -3.38
CA PRO A 264 -26.09 -11.39 -3.56
C PRO A 264 -27.60 -11.32 -3.84
N ALA A 265 -28.30 -10.33 -3.27
CA ALA A 265 -29.71 -10.05 -3.54
C ALA A 265 -29.98 -9.63 -5.00
N THR A 266 -29.07 -8.88 -5.62
CA THR A 266 -29.13 -8.54 -7.03
C THR A 266 -28.95 -9.79 -7.87
N VAL A 267 -27.89 -10.58 -7.65
CA VAL A 267 -27.68 -11.84 -8.40
C VAL A 267 -28.87 -12.80 -8.24
N LEU A 268 -29.41 -12.93 -7.02
CA LEU A 268 -30.60 -13.73 -6.74
C LEU A 268 -31.82 -13.22 -7.50
N SER A 269 -32.07 -11.91 -7.50
CA SER A 269 -33.20 -11.29 -8.20
C SER A 269 -33.14 -11.57 -9.71
N TRP A 270 -31.98 -11.42 -10.32
CA TRP A 270 -31.77 -11.73 -11.73
C TRP A 270 -31.98 -13.22 -12.02
N THR A 271 -31.52 -14.10 -11.12
CA THR A 271 -31.69 -15.55 -11.26
C THR A 271 -33.17 -15.95 -11.16
N VAL A 272 -33.92 -15.35 -10.23
CA VAL A 272 -35.37 -15.58 -10.07
C VAL A 272 -36.13 -15.08 -11.30
N VAL A 273 -35.81 -13.89 -11.80
CA VAL A 273 -36.44 -13.33 -13.01
C VAL A 273 -36.17 -14.21 -14.23
N ALA A 274 -34.92 -14.66 -14.42
CA ALA A 274 -34.55 -15.56 -15.51
C ALA A 274 -35.28 -16.92 -15.42
N ALA A 275 -35.36 -17.50 -14.21
CA ALA A 275 -36.08 -18.74 -13.97
C ALA A 275 -37.58 -18.61 -14.24
N ALA A 276 -38.20 -17.51 -13.79
CA ALA A 276 -39.62 -17.23 -14.05
C ALA A 276 -39.91 -17.05 -15.55
N ALA A 277 -39.05 -16.32 -16.27
CA ALA A 277 -39.16 -16.14 -17.71
C ALA A 277 -39.01 -17.48 -18.47
N GLY A 278 -38.06 -18.33 -18.06
CA GLY A 278 -37.87 -19.67 -18.61
C GLY A 278 -39.09 -20.57 -18.39
N ALA A 279 -39.66 -20.57 -17.18
CA ALA A 279 -40.84 -21.35 -16.85
C ALA A 279 -42.08 -20.90 -17.66
N LEU A 280 -42.29 -19.59 -17.82
CA LEU A 280 -43.37 -19.04 -18.63
C LEU A 280 -43.24 -19.43 -20.11
N ARG A 281 -42.02 -19.41 -20.65
CA ARG A 281 -41.74 -19.80 -22.05
C ARG A 281 -42.00 -21.28 -22.29
N LEU A 282 -41.62 -22.15 -21.35
CA LEU A 282 -41.89 -23.59 -21.42
C LEU A 282 -43.39 -23.90 -21.35
N ARG A 283 -44.15 -23.15 -20.54
CA ARG A 283 -45.59 -23.34 -20.41
C ARG A 283 -46.33 -22.99 -21.69
N ARG A 284 -45.96 -21.88 -22.35
CA ARG A 284 -46.55 -21.46 -23.65
C ARG A 284 -46.27 -22.43 -24.79
N ARG A 285 -45.17 -23.20 -24.74
CA ARG A 285 -44.84 -24.22 -25.75
C ARG A 285 -45.64 -25.51 -25.63
N ARG A 286 -46.37 -25.73 -24.53
CA ARG A 286 -47.20 -26.93 -24.33
C ARG A 286 -48.66 -26.74 -24.74
N GLU A 287 -49.07 -25.50 -25.02
CA GLU A 287 -50.43 -25.16 -25.44
C GLU A 287 -50.58 -25.00 -26.97
N VAL A 288 -49.52 -25.32 -27.71
CA VAL A 288 -49.49 -25.45 -29.18
C VAL A 288 -49.24 -26.92 -29.51
#